data_AF-A0A6N7I304-F1
#
_entry.id   AF-A0A6N7I304-F1
#
_cell.length_a   1.000
_cell.length_b   1.000
_cell.length_c   1.000
_cell.angle_alpha   90.00
_cell.angle_beta   90.00
_cell.angle_gamma   90.00
#
_symmetry.space_group_name_H-M   'P 1'
#
loop_
_entity.id
_entity.type
_entity.pdbx_description
1 polymer ?
#
loop_
_entity_poly.entity_id
_entity_poly.type
_entity_poly.pdbx_seq_one_letter_code
_entity_poly.pdbx_strand_id
1 'polypeptide(L)'
;MTENLVRDGEVGVAAWQNMFRLLAATGSGATTDFATDVVAGLREPHELLTYTPAVEEDRSGLDALPNLLDRLPQADLDALRAQAPNIVRRVADELATMDVEAVEAELSAATPSAPVPERAASPTDDRWSDDDDDYFSGSFLRA
;
A
#
# COMPACT_ATOMS: atom_id res chain seq x y z
N MET A 1 -19.68 -20.87 -19.25
CA MET A 1 -19.88 -19.65 -18.42
C MET A 1 -18.84 -19.55 -17.29
N THR A 2 -18.18 -20.64 -16.91
CA THR A 2 -17.12 -20.69 -15.89
C THR A 2 -15.75 -20.20 -16.36
N GLU A 3 -15.41 -20.35 -17.65
CA GLU A 3 -14.11 -19.93 -18.20
C GLU A 3 -13.87 -18.41 -18.13
N ASN A 4 -14.90 -17.58 -18.35
CA ASN A 4 -14.75 -16.13 -18.23
C ASN A 4 -14.47 -15.69 -16.78
N LEU A 5 -15.06 -16.37 -15.80
CA LEU A 5 -14.87 -16.03 -14.39
C LEU A 5 -13.45 -16.37 -13.90
N VAL A 6 -12.88 -17.48 -14.38
CA VAL A 6 -11.49 -17.88 -14.07
C VAL A 6 -10.50 -16.92 -14.72
N ARG A 7 -10.72 -16.57 -15.99
CA ARG A 7 -9.89 -15.60 -16.71
C ARG A 7 -9.94 -14.20 -16.10
N ASP A 8 -11.11 -13.73 -15.71
CA ASP A 8 -11.26 -12.43 -15.04
C ASP A 8 -10.54 -12.43 -13.68
N GLY A 9 -10.49 -13.58 -12.99
CA GLY A 9 -9.71 -13.76 -11.76
C GLY A 9 -8.20 -13.70 -11.99
N GLU A 10 -7.68 -14.37 -13.02
CA GLU A 10 -6.24 -14.35 -13.36
C GLU A 10 -5.77 -12.96 -13.81
N VAL A 11 -6.55 -12.27 -14.64
CA VAL A 11 -6.28 -10.87 -15.04
C VAL A 11 -6.26 -9.97 -13.82
N GLY A 12 -7.23 -10.12 -12.92
CA GLY A 12 -7.26 -9.37 -11.66
C GLY A 12 -5.98 -9.57 -10.87
N VAL A 13 -5.58 -10.82 -10.61
CA VAL A 13 -4.38 -11.12 -9.82
C VAL A 13 -3.11 -10.53 -10.47
N ALA A 14 -2.93 -10.70 -11.77
CA ALA A 14 -1.77 -10.15 -12.48
C ALA A 14 -1.75 -8.60 -12.46
N ALA A 15 -2.91 -7.96 -12.67
CA ALA A 15 -3.04 -6.51 -12.61
C ALA A 15 -2.69 -5.96 -11.22
N TRP A 16 -3.19 -6.61 -10.16
CA TRP A 16 -2.92 -6.22 -8.78
C TRP A 16 -1.44 -6.39 -8.42
N GLN A 17 -0.82 -7.51 -8.82
CA GLN A 17 0.62 -7.73 -8.61
C GLN A 17 1.45 -6.65 -9.30
N ASN A 18 1.19 -6.38 -10.57
CA ASN A 18 1.92 -5.37 -11.33
C ASN A 18 1.71 -3.96 -10.75
N MET A 19 0.49 -3.62 -10.32
CA MET A 19 0.21 -2.35 -9.67
C MET A 19 1.05 -2.14 -8.40
N PHE A 20 1.13 -3.13 -7.50
CA PHE A 20 1.93 -2.98 -6.28
C PHE A 20 3.42 -2.95 -6.55
N ARG A 21 3.92 -3.69 -7.54
CA ARG A 21 5.34 -3.58 -7.89
C ARG A 21 5.69 -2.20 -8.46
N LEU A 22 4.82 -1.61 -9.28
CA LEU A 22 4.97 -0.24 -9.76
C LEU A 22 4.94 0.76 -8.59
N LEU A 23 3.96 0.64 -7.69
CA LEU A 23 3.87 1.50 -6.49
C LEU A 23 5.13 1.40 -5.63
N ALA A 24 5.66 0.19 -5.43
CA ALA A 24 6.92 -0.03 -4.72
C ALA A 24 8.12 0.66 -5.43
N ALA A 25 8.10 0.73 -6.76
CA ALA A 25 9.16 1.37 -7.55
C ALA A 25 9.05 2.91 -7.64
N THR A 26 7.93 3.52 -7.24
CA THR A 26 7.72 4.98 -7.36
C THR A 26 8.56 5.85 -6.41
N GLY A 27 9.28 5.26 -5.45
CA GLY A 27 10.23 5.99 -4.60
C GLY A 27 9.91 5.91 -3.10
N SER A 28 9.48 7.02 -2.50
CA SER A 28 9.26 7.14 -1.05
C SER A 28 7.84 7.59 -0.73
N GLY A 29 7.25 7.04 0.33
CA GLY A 29 5.90 7.38 0.78
C GLY A 29 5.28 6.23 1.54
N ALA A 30 4.21 6.49 2.29
CA ALA A 30 3.52 5.46 3.05
C ALA A 30 2.84 4.43 2.12
N THR A 31 2.32 4.89 0.97
CA THR A 31 1.77 4.01 -0.07
C THR A 31 2.86 3.14 -0.71
N THR A 32 4.07 3.68 -0.91
CA THR A 32 5.22 2.93 -1.43
C THR A 32 5.74 1.90 -0.42
N ASP A 33 5.80 2.25 0.85
CA ASP A 33 6.20 1.34 1.93
C ASP A 33 5.18 0.18 2.07
N PHE A 34 3.89 0.50 2.01
CA PHE A 34 2.83 -0.52 2.01
C PHE A 34 2.95 -1.44 0.80
N ALA A 35 3.17 -0.88 -0.39
CA ALA A 35 3.34 -1.66 -1.61
C ALA A 35 4.56 -2.60 -1.53
N THR A 36 5.67 -2.13 -0.95
CA THR A 36 6.86 -2.95 -0.70
C THR A 36 6.55 -4.10 0.25
N ASP A 37 5.81 -3.85 1.32
CA ASP A 37 5.36 -4.89 2.26
C ASP A 37 4.44 -5.93 1.57
N VAL A 38 3.55 -5.51 0.68
CA VAL A 38 2.68 -6.41 -0.10
C VAL A 38 3.51 -7.27 -1.06
N VAL A 39 4.45 -6.67 -1.80
CA VAL A 39 5.33 -7.40 -2.72
C VAL A 39 6.22 -8.41 -1.97
N ALA A 40 6.65 -8.07 -0.75
CA ALA A 40 7.41 -8.97 0.13
C ALA A 40 6.56 -10.05 0.81
N GLY A 41 5.23 -10.05 0.63
CA GLY A 41 4.31 -11.00 1.27
C GLY A 41 4.13 -10.77 2.78
N LEU A 42 4.44 -9.57 3.27
CA LEU A 42 4.30 -9.18 4.69
C LEU A 42 2.93 -8.58 5.00
N ARG A 43 2.20 -8.16 3.96
CA ARG A 43 0.85 -7.59 4.04
C ARG A 43 -0.01 -8.07 2.89
N GLU A 44 -1.32 -7.98 3.08
CA GLU A 44 -2.30 -8.32 2.06
C GLU A 44 -2.82 -7.05 1.35
N PRO A 45 -3.02 -7.09 0.02
CA PRO A 45 -3.57 -5.98 -0.77
C PRO A 45 -4.78 -5.26 -0.18
N HIS A 46 -5.71 -6.03 0.39
CA HIS A 46 -6.98 -5.50 0.90
C HIS A 46 -6.83 -4.68 2.19
N GLU A 47 -5.66 -4.75 2.84
CA GLU A 47 -5.36 -3.98 4.05
C GLU A 47 -5.04 -2.51 3.76
N LEU A 48 -4.82 -2.12 2.50
CA LEU A 48 -4.42 -0.77 2.10
C LEU A 48 -5.38 0.30 2.65
N LEU A 49 -6.69 0.05 2.53
CA LEU A 49 -7.73 0.99 2.97
C LEU A 49 -7.80 1.15 4.49
N THR A 50 -7.15 0.26 5.24
CA THR A 50 -7.05 0.32 6.70
C THR A 50 -5.66 0.73 7.19
N TYR A 51 -4.70 0.87 6.27
CA TYR A 51 -3.37 1.34 6.58
C TYR A 51 -3.35 2.87 6.66
N THR A 52 -3.61 3.39 7.87
CA THR A 52 -3.74 4.82 8.16
C THR A 52 -2.66 5.68 7.49
N PRO A 53 -1.36 5.33 7.52
CA PRO A 53 -0.34 6.17 6.90
C PRO A 53 -0.55 6.42 5.40
N ALA A 54 -0.91 5.39 4.60
CA ALA A 54 -1.20 5.56 3.17
C ALA A 54 -2.49 6.34 2.94
N VAL A 55 -3.52 6.07 3.75
CA VAL A 55 -4.80 6.78 3.67
C VAL A 55 -4.64 8.28 3.95
N GLU A 56 -3.81 8.67 4.91
CA GLU A 56 -3.54 10.08 5.22
C GLU A 56 -2.67 10.77 4.14
N GLU A 57 -1.73 10.06 3.53
CA GLU A 57 -0.92 10.56 2.42
C GLU A 57 -1.82 10.91 1.21
N ASP A 58 -2.71 10.00 0.85
CA ASP A 58 -3.63 10.15 -0.29
C ASP A 58 -4.80 11.09 0.00
N ARG A 59 -5.14 11.32 1.29
CA ARG A 59 -6.25 12.19 1.70
C ARG A 59 -6.15 13.59 1.07
N SER A 60 -4.95 14.14 1.03
CA SER A 60 -4.72 15.47 0.46
C SER A 60 -5.11 15.59 -1.03
N GLY A 61 -4.96 14.51 -1.80
CA GLY A 61 -5.39 14.43 -3.20
C GLY A 61 -6.88 14.10 -3.36
N LEU A 62 -7.46 13.37 -2.40
CA LEU A 62 -8.84 12.91 -2.44
C LEU A 62 -9.85 13.90 -1.87
N ASP A 63 -9.43 14.83 -1.01
CA ASP A 63 -10.32 15.81 -0.36
C ASP A 63 -11.04 16.75 -1.35
N ALA A 64 -10.45 16.98 -2.53
CA ALA A 64 -11.06 17.77 -3.60
C ALA A 64 -12.10 17.00 -4.41
N LEU A 65 -12.07 15.66 -4.38
CA LEU A 65 -12.85 14.81 -5.26
C LEU A 65 -14.36 14.90 -4.99
N PRO A 66 -14.86 14.85 -3.74
CA PRO A 66 -16.30 15.00 -3.47
C PRO A 66 -16.85 16.33 -3.97
N ASN A 67 -16.12 17.43 -3.74
CA ASN A 67 -16.49 18.77 -4.19
C ASN A 67 -16.55 18.88 -5.72
N LEU A 68 -15.74 18.11 -6.44
CA LEU A 68 -15.75 18.07 -7.90
C LEU A 68 -16.93 17.26 -8.41
N LEU A 69 -17.19 16.09 -7.81
CA LEU A 69 -18.32 15.23 -8.15
C LEU A 69 -19.67 15.91 -7.90
N ASP A 70 -19.79 16.66 -6.80
CA ASP A 70 -21.01 17.40 -6.45
C ASP A 70 -21.37 18.52 -7.44
N ARG A 71 -20.39 18.96 -8.25
CA ARG A 71 -20.59 19.98 -9.30
C ARG A 71 -21.00 19.38 -10.63
N LEU A 72 -20.95 18.06 -10.79
CA LEU A 72 -21.34 17.40 -12.03
C LEU A 72 -22.86 17.26 -12.13
N PRO A 73 -23.45 17.50 -13.30
CA PRO A 73 -24.83 17.13 -13.58
C PRO A 73 -25.08 15.65 -13.29
N GLN A 74 -26.28 15.32 -12.80
CA GLN A 74 -26.62 13.92 -12.49
C GLN A 74 -26.52 12.99 -13.70
N ALA A 75 -26.82 13.50 -14.90
CA ALA A 75 -26.65 12.74 -16.14
C ALA A 75 -25.18 12.34 -16.40
N ASP A 76 -24.24 13.20 -16.04
CA ASP A 76 -22.80 12.93 -16.20
C ASP A 76 -22.32 11.95 -15.13
N LEU A 77 -22.84 12.06 -13.90
CA LEU A 77 -22.58 11.07 -12.84
C LEU A 77 -23.12 9.69 -13.20
N ASP A 78 -24.31 9.60 -13.79
CA ASP A 78 -24.90 8.34 -14.22
C ASP A 78 -24.13 7.74 -15.41
N ALA A 79 -23.68 8.57 -16.35
CA ALA A 79 -22.80 8.14 -17.42
C ALA A 79 -21.45 7.62 -16.88
N LEU A 80 -20.86 8.33 -15.90
CA LEU A 80 -19.62 7.92 -15.25
C LEU A 80 -19.80 6.57 -14.53
N ARG A 81 -20.88 6.40 -13.75
CA ARG A 81 -21.21 5.13 -13.08
C ARG A 81 -21.39 3.98 -14.07
N ALA A 82 -22.03 4.23 -15.21
CA ALA A 82 -22.21 3.22 -16.26
C ALA A 82 -20.89 2.84 -16.94
N GLN A 83 -19.94 3.77 -17.06
CA GLN A 83 -18.66 3.54 -17.72
C GLN A 83 -17.56 3.01 -16.78
N ALA A 84 -17.63 3.32 -15.48
CA ALA A 84 -16.61 2.96 -14.50
C ALA A 84 -16.18 1.48 -14.53
N PRO A 85 -17.09 0.48 -14.62
CA PRO A 85 -16.68 -0.92 -14.69
C PRO A 85 -15.84 -1.23 -15.93
N ASN A 86 -16.15 -0.61 -17.07
CA ASN A 86 -15.39 -0.81 -18.31
C ASN A 86 -14.03 -0.12 -18.25
N ILE A 87 -13.95 1.05 -17.60
CA ILE A 87 -12.68 1.75 -17.38
C ILE A 87 -11.79 0.91 -16.46
N VAL A 88 -12.30 0.46 -15.32
CA VAL A 88 -11.57 -0.39 -14.38
C VAL A 88 -11.09 -1.67 -15.06
N ARG A 89 -11.95 -2.33 -15.85
CA ARG A 89 -11.54 -3.52 -16.60
C ARG A 89 -10.43 -3.23 -17.59
N ARG A 90 -10.53 -2.16 -18.38
CA ARG A 90 -9.48 -1.78 -19.33
C ARG A 90 -8.15 -1.53 -18.63
N VAL A 91 -8.18 -0.79 -17.51
CA VAL A 91 -6.97 -0.51 -16.73
C VAL A 91 -6.40 -1.80 -16.14
N ALA A 92 -7.23 -2.72 -15.66
CA ALA A 92 -6.79 -4.02 -15.19
C ALA A 92 -6.16 -4.86 -16.32
N ASP A 93 -6.76 -4.89 -17.50
CA ASP A 93 -6.21 -5.58 -18.67
C ASP A 93 -4.85 -5.00 -19.09
N GLU A 94 -4.72 -3.67 -19.10
CA GLU A 94 -3.48 -2.95 -19.39
C GLU A 94 -2.40 -3.29 -18.35
N LEU A 95 -2.72 -3.22 -17.06
CA LEU A 95 -1.80 -3.58 -15.97
C LEU A 95 -1.39 -5.04 -16.03
N ALA A 96 -2.31 -5.96 -16.32
CA ALA A 96 -2.04 -7.40 -16.37
C ALA A 96 -1.10 -7.78 -17.52
N THR A 97 -1.11 -7.03 -18.62
CA THR A 97 -0.28 -7.31 -19.81
C THR A 97 0.97 -6.42 -19.90
N MET A 98 1.15 -5.53 -18.94
CA MET A 98 2.29 -4.62 -18.87
C MET A 98 3.60 -5.38 -18.60
N ASP A 99 4.66 -5.01 -19.31
CA ASP A 99 6.03 -5.39 -18.96
C ASP A 99 6.47 -4.59 -17.73
N VAL A 100 6.09 -5.09 -16.56
CA VAL A 100 6.32 -4.40 -15.29
C VAL A 100 7.80 -4.22 -14.99
N GLU A 101 8.66 -5.16 -15.42
CA GLU A 101 10.11 -5.08 -15.19
C GLU A 101 10.75 -3.94 -15.99
N ALA A 102 10.34 -3.77 -17.24
CA ALA A 102 10.80 -2.65 -18.06
C ALA A 102 10.39 -1.29 -17.45
N VAL A 103 9.13 -1.17 -17.00
CA VAL A 103 8.61 0.07 -16.41
C VAL A 103 9.25 0.35 -15.04
N GLU A 104 9.46 -0.68 -14.21
CA GLU A 104 10.19 -0.57 -12.93
C GLU A 104 11.62 -0.06 -13.14
N ALA A 105 12.32 -0.58 -14.15
CA ALA A 105 13.67 -0.14 -14.47
C ALA A 105 13.71 1.34 -14.89
N GLU A 106 12.72 1.80 -15.67
CA GLU A 106 12.58 3.21 -16.03
C GLU A 106 12.27 4.11 -14.82
N LEU A 107 11.34 3.68 -13.96
CA LEU A 107 10.99 4.40 -12.72
C LEU A 107 12.17 4.51 -11.75
N SER A 108 12.91 3.41 -11.59
CA SER A 108 14.11 3.38 -10.74
C SER A 108 15.23 4.23 -11.33
N ALA A 109 15.36 4.33 -12.65
CA ALA A 109 16.33 5.22 -13.29
C ALA A 109 15.94 6.70 -13.16
N ALA A 110 14.65 7.02 -13.09
CA ALA A 110 14.13 8.38 -12.96
C ALA A 110 14.15 8.91 -11.52
N THR A 111 14.17 8.02 -10.51
CA THR A 111 14.08 8.37 -9.10
C THR A 111 15.42 8.09 -8.41
N PRO A 112 16.13 9.08 -7.83
CA PRO A 112 17.35 8.79 -7.09
C PRO A 112 17.03 7.87 -5.91
N SER A 113 17.51 6.62 -5.94
CA SER A 113 17.36 5.70 -4.81
C SER A 113 17.98 6.30 -3.56
N ALA A 114 17.15 6.72 -2.61
CA ALA A 114 17.57 6.85 -1.23
C ALA A 114 17.86 5.43 -0.70
N PRO A 115 18.93 5.22 0.09
CA PRO A 115 19.23 3.92 0.65
C PRO A 115 18.05 3.45 1.50
N VAL A 116 17.58 2.23 1.22
CA VAL A 116 16.58 1.53 2.02
C VAL A 116 17.08 1.53 3.47
N PRO A 117 16.37 2.13 4.45
CA PRO A 117 16.76 1.99 5.83
C PRO A 117 16.68 0.51 6.18
N GLU A 118 17.81 -0.07 6.58
CA GLU A 118 17.85 -1.40 7.17
C GLU A 118 16.81 -1.44 8.29
N ARG A 119 15.71 -2.17 8.07
CA ARG A 119 14.68 -2.40 9.09
C ARG A 119 15.41 -2.98 10.29
N ALA A 120 15.47 -2.20 11.38
CA ALA A 120 16.02 -2.66 12.64
C ALA A 120 15.37 -4.00 12.96
N ALA A 121 16.21 -5.03 13.11
CA ALA A 121 15.77 -6.35 13.57
C ALA A 121 14.89 -6.15 14.81
N SER A 122 13.67 -6.67 14.77
CA SER A 122 12.81 -6.73 15.96
C SER A 122 13.64 -7.35 17.09
N PRO A 123 13.65 -6.76 18.30
CA PRO A 123 14.36 -7.37 19.41
C PRO A 123 13.70 -8.72 19.65
N THR A 124 14.48 -9.79 19.46
CA THR A 124 14.14 -11.13 19.91
C THR A 124 13.80 -11.02 21.38
N ASP A 125 12.54 -11.27 21.70
CA ASP A 125 12.01 -11.39 23.05
C ASP A 125 12.56 -12.71 23.64
N ASP A 126 13.86 -12.72 23.92
CA ASP A 126 14.48 -13.70 24.81
C ASP A 126 14.10 -13.33 26.25
N ARG A 127 12.84 -13.68 26.54
CA ARG A 127 12.40 -14.19 27.84
C ARG A 127 13.56 -15.01 28.44
N TRP A 128 13.76 -14.88 29.76
CA TRP A 128 14.75 -15.61 30.59
C TRP A 128 16.13 -14.95 30.74
N SER A 129 16.21 -13.93 31.59
CA SER A 129 17.28 -13.83 32.58
C SER A 129 16.65 -13.55 33.93
N ASP A 130 16.49 -14.65 34.66
CA ASP A 130 16.32 -14.78 36.10
C ASP A 130 17.58 -14.22 36.77
N ASP A 131 17.46 -13.15 37.56
CA ASP A 131 18.35 -12.83 38.70
C ASP A 131 17.73 -11.67 39.50
N ASP A 132 16.88 -12.07 40.44
CA ASP A 132 16.90 -11.68 41.85
C ASP A 132 16.88 -10.19 42.28
N ASP A 133 15.77 -9.87 42.95
CA ASP A 133 15.72 -9.30 44.30
C ASP A 133 16.48 -8.00 44.60
N ASP A 134 15.73 -6.90 44.77
CA ASP A 134 15.78 -6.09 45.99
C ASP A 134 14.67 -5.02 45.99
N TYR A 135 13.47 -5.49 46.32
CA TYR A 135 12.38 -4.65 46.81
C TYR A 135 12.64 -4.32 48.29
N PHE A 136 12.63 -3.02 48.62
CA PHE A 136 12.45 -2.45 49.97
C PHE A 136 13.61 -2.54 51.00
N SER A 137 14.33 -1.42 51.13
CA SER A 137 14.74 -0.77 52.39
C SER A 137 15.37 0.58 52.00
N GLY A 138 14.80 1.77 52.22
CA GLY A 138 14.25 2.29 53.45
C GLY A 138 15.10 3.50 53.89
N SER A 139 14.42 4.61 54.20
CA SER A 139 14.82 5.66 55.14
C SER A 139 15.43 6.99 54.64
N PHE A 140 14.56 8.01 54.72
CA PHE A 140 14.74 9.30 55.40
C PHE A 140 16.15 9.91 55.48
N LEU A 141 16.37 11.06 54.84
CA LEU A 141 16.54 12.34 55.54
C LEU A 141 16.77 13.52 54.59
N ARG A 142 16.20 14.63 55.05
CA ARG A 142 16.18 16.00 54.56
C ARG A 142 17.57 16.66 54.69
N ALA A 143 17.93 17.50 53.72
CA ALA A 143 18.72 18.73 53.92
C ALA A 143 18.37 19.72 52.82
#